data_AF-A0A6B3I1C8-F1
#
_entry.id   AF-A0A6B3I1C8-F1
#
_cell.length_a   1.000
_cell.length_b   1.000
_cell.length_c   1.000
_cell.angle_alpha   90.00
_cell.angle_beta   90.00
_cell.angle_gamma   90.00
#
_symmetry.space_group_name_H-M   'P 1'
#
loop_
_entity.id
_entity.type
_entity.pdbx_description
1 polymer ?
#
loop_
_entity_poly.entity_id
_entity_poly.type
_entity_poly.pdbx_seq_one_letter_code
_entity_poly.pdbx_strand_id
1 'polypeptide(L)'
;AVVGIPSVLAAWAYASWIGKRIFVDVPQDMVEAAAEAKEAVAAEQRAAGVTPHEKPVPLLTVLAIIGTPLVLILAATFSSIALDPSTLRSVVEFFGNPFVALTIALFLAYYLLGIRRGWSRKSLESVSTSSLKPV
;
A
#
# COMPACT_ATOMS: atom_id res chain seq x y z
N ALA A 1 -19.00 3.49 -22.05
CA ALA A 1 -19.60 2.47 -21.18
C ALA A 1 -19.63 1.07 -21.82
N VAL A 2 -20.02 0.94 -23.11
CA VAL A 2 -20.27 -0.35 -23.79
C VAL A 2 -19.06 -1.31 -23.82
N VAL A 3 -17.82 -0.81 -23.86
CA VAL A 3 -16.61 -1.67 -23.93
C VAL A 3 -16.03 -1.99 -22.54
N GLY A 4 -16.27 -1.16 -21.53
CA GLY A 4 -15.61 -1.28 -20.23
C GLY A 4 -15.95 -2.56 -19.48
N ILE A 5 -17.25 -2.89 -19.39
CA ILE A 5 -17.71 -4.09 -18.67
C ILE A 5 -17.21 -5.38 -19.34
N PRO A 6 -17.35 -5.57 -20.68
CA PRO A 6 -16.77 -6.73 -21.37
C PRO A 6 -15.26 -6.85 -21.16
N SER A 7 -14.52 -5.74 -21.20
CA SER A 7 -13.06 -5.76 -21.01
C SER A 7 -12.65 -6.21 -19.60
N VAL A 8 -13.33 -5.75 -18.54
CA VAL A 8 -13.03 -6.18 -17.17
C VAL A 8 -13.32 -7.68 -17.00
N LEU A 9 -14.44 -8.16 -17.53
CA LEU A 9 -14.80 -9.58 -17.45
C LEU A 9 -13.79 -10.47 -18.21
N ALA A 10 -13.39 -10.05 -19.41
CA ALA A 10 -12.38 -10.76 -20.19
C ALA A 10 -11.01 -10.79 -19.48
N ALA A 11 -10.58 -9.67 -18.90
CA ALA A 11 -9.33 -9.59 -18.14
C ALA A 11 -9.35 -10.49 -16.90
N TRP A 12 -10.46 -10.49 -16.15
CA TRP A 12 -10.61 -11.35 -14.96
C TRP A 12 -10.62 -12.83 -15.32
N ALA A 13 -11.36 -13.20 -16.38
CA ALA A 13 -11.38 -14.58 -16.90
C ALA A 13 -9.97 -15.03 -17.32
N TYR A 14 -9.26 -14.21 -18.10
CA TYR A 14 -7.91 -14.51 -18.54
C TYR A 14 -6.93 -14.64 -17.37
N ALA A 15 -6.96 -13.71 -16.40
CA ALA A 15 -6.12 -13.76 -15.20
C ALA A 15 -6.34 -15.05 -14.40
N SER A 16 -7.59 -15.46 -14.22
CA SER A 16 -7.94 -16.70 -13.51
C SER A 16 -7.49 -17.98 -14.24
N TRP A 17 -7.44 -17.94 -15.57
CA TRP A 17 -7.00 -19.04 -16.42
C TRP A 17 -5.48 -19.16 -16.46
N ILE A 18 -4.79 -18.04 -16.71
CA ILE A 18 -3.32 -18.03 -16.86
C ILE A 18 -2.60 -18.20 -15.52
N GLY A 19 -3.15 -17.68 -14.42
CA GLY A 19 -2.54 -17.79 -13.09
C GLY A 19 -2.42 -19.23 -12.59
N LYS A 20 -3.25 -20.15 -13.08
CA LYS A 20 -3.14 -21.60 -12.77
C LYS A 20 -2.10 -22.32 -13.64
N ARG A 21 -1.65 -21.69 -14.73
CA ARG A 21 -0.75 -22.27 -15.75
C ARG A 21 0.68 -21.78 -15.60
N ILE A 22 0.89 -20.63 -14.99
CA ILE A 22 2.20 -20.06 -14.73
C ILE A 22 2.59 -20.42 -13.29
N PHE A 23 3.40 -21.46 -13.14
CA PHE A 23 4.09 -21.76 -11.89
C PHE A 23 5.48 -21.12 -11.96
N VAL A 24 5.69 -20.09 -11.14
CA VAL A 24 7.02 -19.54 -10.87
C VAL A 24 7.32 -19.93 -9.43
N ASP A 25 8.33 -20.78 -9.23
CA ASP A 25 8.82 -21.08 -7.90
C ASP A 25 9.24 -19.78 -7.23
N VAL A 26 8.82 -19.60 -5.97
CA VAL A 26 9.29 -18.48 -5.17
C VAL A 26 10.80 -18.70 -4.96
N PRO A 27 11.65 -17.72 -5.34
CA PRO A 27 13.09 -17.84 -5.14
C PRO A 27 13.41 -18.12 -3.66
N GLN A 28 14.32 -19.07 -3.39
CA GLN A 28 14.61 -19.54 -2.03
C GLN A 28 15.10 -18.40 -1.12
N ASP A 29 15.83 -17.44 -1.67
CA ASP A 29 16.27 -16.22 -1.00
C ASP A 29 15.10 -15.36 -0.50
N MET A 30 13.98 -15.31 -1.23
CA MET A 30 12.78 -14.61 -0.77
C MET A 30 12.08 -15.35 0.37
N VAL A 31 12.10 -16.69 0.35
CA VAL A 31 11.51 -17.51 1.42
C VAL A 31 12.34 -17.38 2.70
N GLU A 32 13.66 -17.44 2.58
CA GLU A 32 14.60 -17.25 3.69
C GLU A 32 14.50 -15.84 4.27
N ALA A 33 14.49 -14.80 3.41
CA ALA A 33 14.32 -13.41 3.87
C ALA A 33 12.99 -13.18 4.59
N ALA A 34 11.89 -13.80 4.13
CA ALA A 34 10.60 -13.71 4.80
C ALA A 34 10.59 -14.43 6.15
N ALA A 35 11.29 -15.57 6.28
CA ALA A 35 11.44 -16.27 7.54
C ALA A 35 12.30 -15.48 8.54
N GLU A 36 13.46 -14.98 8.10
CA GLU A 36 14.37 -14.17 8.92
C GLU A 36 13.71 -12.87 9.40
N ALA A 37 12.96 -12.19 8.52
CA ALA A 37 12.19 -11.01 8.90
C ALA A 37 11.12 -11.31 9.97
N LYS A 38 10.42 -12.44 9.86
CA LYS A 38 9.44 -12.86 10.89
C LYS A 38 10.11 -13.14 12.23
N GLU A 39 11.24 -13.84 12.22
CA GLU A 39 11.98 -14.15 13.44
C GLU A 39 12.56 -12.89 14.10
N ALA A 40 13.13 -11.98 13.31
CA ALA A 40 13.67 -10.71 13.81
C ALA A 40 12.58 -9.84 14.46
N VAL A 41 11.40 -9.72 13.83
CA VAL A 41 10.26 -8.98 14.39
C VAL A 41 9.74 -9.64 15.67
N ALA A 42 9.63 -10.97 15.69
CA ALA A 42 9.21 -11.69 16.88
C ALA A 42 10.20 -11.55 18.05
N ALA A 43 11.50 -11.55 17.76
CA ALA A 43 12.56 -11.33 18.75
C ALA A 43 12.55 -9.90 19.30
N GLU A 44 12.40 -8.88 18.45
CA GLU A 44 12.30 -7.48 18.87
C GLU A 44 11.04 -7.24 19.72
N GLN A 45 9.90 -7.82 19.34
CA GLN A 45 8.65 -7.71 20.12
C GLN A 45 8.76 -8.38 21.49
N ARG A 46 9.36 -9.58 21.56
CA ARG A 46 9.63 -10.27 22.84
C ARG A 46 10.57 -9.45 23.73
N ALA A 47 11.63 -8.86 23.16
CA ALA A 47 12.56 -8.00 23.89
C ALA A 47 11.89 -6.71 24.41
N ALA A 48 10.89 -6.19 23.69
CA ALA A 48 10.09 -5.05 24.10
C ALA A 48 8.97 -5.39 25.11
N GLY A 49 8.88 -6.66 25.56
CA GLY A 49 7.83 -7.12 26.48
C GLY A 49 6.43 -7.14 25.85
N VAL A 50 6.34 -7.05 24.53
CA VAL A 50 5.10 -7.11 23.76
C VAL A 50 4.88 -8.55 23.32
N THR A 51 3.73 -9.14 23.67
CA THR A 51 3.36 -10.45 23.14
C THR A 51 3.25 -10.36 21.62
N PRO A 52 4.02 -11.14 20.84
CA PRO A 52 3.92 -11.10 19.40
C PRO A 52 2.51 -11.46 18.97
N HIS A 53 1.78 -10.48 18.45
CA HIS A 53 0.43 -10.69 17.95
C HIS A 53 0.46 -10.46 16.45
N GLU A 54 0.57 -11.56 15.69
CA GLU A 54 0.33 -11.58 14.25
C GLU A 54 -1.16 -11.36 13.99
N LYS A 55 -1.66 -10.17 14.29
CA LYS A 55 -3.01 -9.82 13.86
C LYS A 55 -2.93 -9.51 12.36
N PRO A 56 -3.63 -10.28 11.51
CA PRO A 56 -3.62 -10.01 10.08
C PRO A 56 -4.04 -8.57 9.81
N VAL A 57 -3.45 -7.96 8.79
CA VAL A 57 -3.82 -6.60 8.39
C VAL A 57 -5.29 -6.62 7.96
N PRO A 58 -6.18 -5.83 8.59
CA PRO A 58 -7.55 -5.75 8.13
C PRO A 58 -7.58 -5.24 6.69
N LEU A 59 -8.36 -5.89 5.83
CA LEU A 59 -8.51 -5.50 4.42
C LEU A 59 -8.86 -4.01 4.29
N LEU A 60 -9.75 -3.51 5.16
CA LEU A 60 -10.12 -2.10 5.22
C LEU A 60 -8.93 -1.15 5.43
N THR A 61 -7.91 -1.55 6.20
CA THR A 61 -6.71 -0.74 6.38
C THR A 61 -5.92 -0.62 5.09
N VAL A 62 -5.77 -1.72 4.37
CA VAL A 62 -5.09 -1.73 3.05
C VAL A 62 -5.87 -0.90 2.04
N LEU A 63 -7.20 -1.10 1.97
CA LEU A 63 -8.08 -0.35 1.10
C LEU A 63 -8.09 1.14 1.43
N ALA A 64 -7.99 1.53 2.70
CA ALA A 64 -7.88 2.94 3.08
C ALA A 64 -6.56 3.54 2.60
N ILE A 65 -5.43 2.84 2.77
CA ILE A 65 -4.11 3.33 2.35
C ILE A 65 -4.03 3.51 0.84
N ILE A 66 -4.51 2.53 0.07
CA ILE A 66 -4.48 2.57 -1.40
C ILE A 66 -5.59 3.47 -1.96
N GLY A 67 -6.76 3.47 -1.32
CA GLY A 67 -7.92 4.24 -1.73
C GLY A 67 -7.75 5.75 -1.51
N THR A 68 -7.04 6.16 -0.45
CA THR A 68 -6.79 7.58 -0.16
C THR A 68 -6.16 8.34 -1.32
N PRO A 69 -4.99 7.93 -1.88
CA PRO A 69 -4.39 8.65 -3.00
C PRO A 69 -5.28 8.60 -4.25
N LEU A 70 -5.98 7.49 -4.51
CA LEU A 70 -6.91 7.39 -5.63
C LEU A 70 -8.04 8.41 -5.52
N VAL A 71 -8.68 8.52 -4.35
CA VAL A 71 -9.77 9.47 -4.12
C VAL A 71 -9.27 10.91 -4.23
N LEU A 72 -8.09 11.23 -3.68
CA LEU A 72 -7.51 12.57 -3.78
C LEU A 72 -7.21 12.97 -5.24
N ILE A 73 -6.58 12.08 -6.01
CA ILE A 73 -6.26 12.34 -7.42
C ILE A 73 -7.54 12.49 -8.25
N LEU A 74 -8.55 11.65 -8.02
CA LEU A 74 -9.83 11.76 -8.70
C LEU A 74 -10.56 13.05 -8.30
N ALA A 75 -10.52 13.45 -7.03
CA ALA A 75 -11.11 14.70 -6.58
C ALA A 75 -10.49 15.91 -7.31
N ALA A 76 -9.16 15.97 -7.45
CA ALA A 76 -8.49 16.99 -8.26
C ALA A 76 -8.88 16.93 -9.74
N THR A 77 -8.98 15.73 -10.29
CA THR A 77 -9.40 15.55 -11.69
C THR A 77 -10.81 16.08 -11.92
N PHE A 78 -11.76 15.73 -11.06
CA PHE A 78 -13.14 16.23 -11.17
C PHE A 78 -13.26 17.71 -10.84
N SER A 79 -12.52 18.23 -9.86
CA SER A 79 -12.55 19.66 -9.53
C SER A 79 -12.07 20.53 -10.68
N SER A 80 -11.13 20.04 -11.50
CA SER A 80 -10.62 20.77 -12.66
C SER A 80 -11.68 21.01 -13.74
N ILE A 81 -12.71 20.16 -13.77
CA ILE A 81 -13.82 20.19 -14.73
C ILE A 81 -15.05 20.87 -14.13
N ALA A 82 -15.36 20.59 -12.86
CA ALA A 82 -16.60 21.01 -12.22
C ALA A 82 -16.52 22.39 -11.54
N LEU A 83 -15.31 22.88 -11.21
CA LEU A 83 -15.12 24.14 -10.49
C LEU A 83 -14.38 25.16 -11.35
N ASP A 84 -14.87 26.40 -11.31
CA ASP A 84 -14.14 27.55 -11.83
C ASP A 84 -12.85 27.78 -11.03
N PRO A 85 -11.85 28.48 -11.63
CA PRO A 85 -10.64 28.88 -10.94
C PRO A 85 -10.97 29.62 -9.62
N SER A 86 -10.64 28.99 -8.50
CA SER A 86 -10.95 29.47 -7.16
C SER A 86 -9.95 28.90 -6.16
N THR A 87 -9.79 29.56 -5.01
CA THR A 87 -8.89 29.09 -3.95
C THR A 87 -9.23 27.66 -3.51
N LEU A 88 -10.53 27.32 -3.44
CA LEU A 88 -10.97 25.97 -3.09
C LEU A 88 -10.47 24.94 -4.12
N ARG A 89 -10.62 25.25 -5.42
CA ARG A 89 -10.10 24.39 -6.50
C ARG A 89 -8.60 24.19 -6.38
N SER A 90 -7.82 25.26 -6.14
CA SER A 90 -6.37 25.16 -5.99
C SER A 90 -5.95 24.29 -4.80
N VAL A 91 -6.68 24.36 -3.68
CA VAL A 91 -6.43 23.50 -2.51
C VAL A 91 -6.71 22.03 -2.85
N VAL A 92 -7.83 21.73 -3.51
CA VAL A 92 -8.18 20.37 -3.92
C VAL A 92 -7.15 19.82 -4.92
N GLU A 93 -6.73 20.62 -5.90
CA GLU A 93 -5.71 20.25 -6.87
C GLU A 93 -4.34 20.00 -6.23
N PHE A 94 -3.96 20.77 -5.20
CA PHE A 94 -2.72 20.54 -4.46
C PHE A 94 -2.72 19.19 -3.73
N PHE A 95 -3.78 18.88 -2.97
CA PHE A 95 -3.88 17.61 -2.24
C PHE A 95 -4.05 16.40 -3.17
N GLY A 96 -4.69 16.61 -4.33
CA GLY A 96 -4.81 15.58 -5.36
C GLY A 96 -3.62 15.49 -6.32
N ASN A 97 -2.59 16.33 -6.18
CA ASN A 97 -1.36 16.15 -6.94
C ASN A 97 -0.77 14.77 -6.62
N PRO A 98 -0.35 13.96 -7.62
CA PRO A 98 0.12 12.61 -7.40
C PRO A 98 1.22 12.49 -6.35
N PHE A 99 2.20 13.41 -6.31
CA PHE A 99 3.28 13.36 -5.33
C PHE A 99 2.78 13.64 -3.91
N VAL A 100 1.90 14.62 -3.75
CA VAL A 100 1.31 14.98 -2.44
C VAL A 100 0.41 13.84 -1.95
N ALA A 101 -0.47 13.33 -2.80
CA ALA A 101 -1.37 12.23 -2.50
C ALA A 101 -0.62 10.95 -2.09
N LEU A 102 0.44 10.58 -2.82
CA LEU A 102 1.28 9.42 -2.49
C LEU A 102 2.08 9.64 -1.19
N THR A 103 2.53 10.86 -0.93
CA THR A 103 3.21 11.20 0.32
C THR A 103 2.27 11.04 1.53
N ILE A 104 1.02 11.49 1.39
CA ILE A 104 -0.02 11.28 2.41
C ILE A 104 -0.27 9.78 2.61
N ALA A 105 -0.36 9.01 1.53
CA ALA A 105 -0.54 7.56 1.60
C ALA A 105 0.64 6.86 2.31
N LEU A 106 1.87 7.31 2.06
CA LEU A 106 3.08 6.82 2.73
C LEU A 106 3.02 7.08 4.24
N PHE A 107 2.71 8.30 4.66
CA PHE A 107 2.55 8.62 6.09
C PHE A 107 1.42 7.80 6.72
N LEU A 108 0.30 7.63 6.01
CA LEU A 108 -0.81 6.81 6.47
C LEU A 108 -0.40 5.35 6.64
N ALA A 109 0.41 4.80 5.74
CA ALA A 109 0.96 3.45 5.84
C ALA A 109 1.88 3.30 7.05
N TYR A 110 2.85 4.19 7.24
CA TYR A 110 3.72 4.18 8.42
C TYR A 110 2.95 4.27 9.73
N TYR A 111 1.89 5.08 9.76
CA TYR A 111 1.07 5.21 10.96
C TYR A 111 0.20 3.97 11.21
N LEU A 112 -0.61 3.54 10.23
CA LEU A 112 -1.62 2.48 10.40
C LEU A 112 -1.02 1.06 10.42
N LEU A 113 0.04 0.81 9.64
CA LEU A 113 0.69 -0.49 9.55
C LEU A 113 1.91 -0.60 10.46
N GLY A 114 2.59 0.51 10.74
CA GLY A 114 3.76 0.54 11.62
C GLY A 114 3.41 0.94 13.04
N ILE A 115 3.36 2.25 13.29
CA ILE A 115 3.32 2.86 14.63
C ILE A 115 2.12 2.37 15.45
N ARG A 116 0.90 2.34 14.87
CA ARG A 116 -0.32 1.88 15.54
C ARG A 116 -0.26 0.38 15.92
N ARG A 117 0.65 -0.38 15.31
CA ARG A 117 0.89 -1.79 15.61
C ARG A 117 2.11 -2.03 16.51
N GLY A 118 2.67 -0.97 17.07
CA GLY A 118 3.79 -1.06 18.02
C GLY A 118 5.17 -1.19 17.38
N TRP A 119 5.32 -0.84 16.10
CA TRP A 119 6.65 -0.86 15.47
C TRP A 119 7.53 0.24 16.05
N SER A 120 8.80 -0.12 16.31
CA SER A 120 9.80 0.85 16.76
C SER A 120 10.25 1.74 15.58
N ARG A 121 10.87 2.89 15.88
CA ARG A 121 11.48 3.74 14.85
C ARG A 121 12.55 2.98 14.07
N LYS A 122 13.30 2.10 14.75
CA LYS A 122 14.34 1.27 14.15
C LYS A 122 13.75 0.25 13.17
N SER A 123 12.61 -0.36 13.50
CA SER A 123 11.90 -1.26 12.58
C SER A 123 11.41 -0.50 11.33
N LEU A 124 10.85 0.71 11.51
CA LEU A 124 10.40 1.57 10.40
C LEU A 124 11.57 1.93 9.46
N GLU A 125 12.71 2.32 10.03
CA GLU A 125 13.93 2.63 9.29
C GLU A 125 14.46 1.42 8.54
N SER A 126 14.53 0.25 9.18
CA SER A 126 15.00 -0.99 8.58
C SER A 126 14.19 -1.38 7.34
N VAL A 127 12.85 -1.29 7.41
CA VAL A 127 11.97 -1.59 6.27
C VAL A 127 12.14 -0.55 5.16
N SER A 128 12.25 0.73 5.50
CA SER A 128 12.51 1.81 4.53
C SER A 128 13.83 1.58 3.78
N THR A 129 14.91 1.29 4.51
CA THR A 129 16.23 1.02 3.94
C THR A 129 16.24 -0.25 3.11
N SER A 130 15.54 -1.30 3.55
CA SER A 130 15.42 -2.55 2.79
C SER A 130 14.69 -2.34 1.46
N SER A 131 13.73 -1.41 1.42
CA SER A 131 12.97 -1.08 0.20
C SER A 131 13.78 -0.28 -0.83
N LEU A 132 14.95 0.25 -0.43
CA LEU A 132 15.88 0.99 -1.30
C LEU A 132 17.03 0.13 -1.83
N LYS A 133 17.11 -1.15 -1.42
CA LYS A 133 18.11 -2.08 -1.97
C LYS A 133 17.83 -2.26 -3.48
N PRO A 134 18.87 -2.39 -4.32
CA PRO A 134 18.69 -2.67 -5.74
C PRO A 134 17.84 -3.94 -5.94
N VAL A 135 16.89 -3.86 -6.88
CA VAL A 135 16.07 -5.01 -7.33
C VAL A 135 16.80 -5.84 -8.37
#